data_AF-A0A932CGY6-F1
#
_entry.id   AF-A0A932CGY6-F1
#
_cell.length_a   1.000
_cell.length_b   1.000
_cell.length_c   1.000
_cell.angle_alpha   90.00
_cell.angle_beta   90.00
_cell.angle_gamma   90.00
#
_symmetry.space_group_name_H-M   'P 1'
#
loop_
_entity.id
_entity.type
_entity.pdbx_description
1 polymer ?
#
loop_
_entity_poly.entity_id
_entity_poly.type
_entity_poly.pdbx_seq_one_letter_code
_entity_poly.pdbx_strand_id
1 'polypeptide(L)'
;MKIKVVDIQQVFDYISLAIGIVAVLIIVYGILVGLIEFVRAEWKNLRVIRARSFDFQSIRHHIGFHLLLGLEFLIAADVIRTVIRPSLEELAVLGGIVAIRTVISYFLGRELGQYDSRRG
;
A
#
# COMPACT_ATOMS: atom_id res chain seq x y z
N MET A 1 35.64 -14.76 -27.23
CA MET A 1 34.25 -14.25 -27.26
C MET A 1 33.65 -14.12 -25.84
N LYS A 2 34.40 -13.58 -24.86
CA LYS A 2 33.90 -13.33 -23.48
C LYS A 2 33.76 -11.84 -23.13
N ILE A 3 34.25 -10.94 -24.00
CA ILE A 3 34.38 -9.51 -23.71
C ILE A 3 33.06 -8.75 -23.92
N LYS A 4 32.21 -9.14 -24.89
CA LYS A 4 30.91 -8.46 -25.13
C LYS A 4 29.80 -8.80 -24.12
N VAL A 5 29.89 -9.92 -23.40
CA VAL A 5 28.83 -10.35 -22.46
C VAL A 5 28.91 -9.54 -21.16
N VAL A 6 30.11 -9.09 -20.78
CA VAL A 6 30.34 -8.29 -19.56
C VAL A 6 29.74 -6.89 -19.69
N ASP A 7 29.85 -6.25 -20.87
CA ASP A 7 29.28 -4.92 -21.11
C ASP A 7 27.75 -4.91 -20.99
N ILE A 8 27.08 -5.93 -21.53
CA ILE A 8 25.61 -5.98 -21.52
C ILE A 8 25.08 -6.22 -20.10
N GLN A 9 25.71 -7.11 -19.34
CA GLN A 9 25.33 -7.38 -17.95
C GLN A 9 25.51 -6.14 -17.07
N GLN A 10 26.60 -5.39 -17.24
CA GLN A 10 26.81 -4.14 -16.51
C GLN A 10 25.73 -3.09 -16.83
N VAL A 11 25.34 -2.96 -18.10
CA VAL A 11 24.26 -2.04 -18.49
C VAL A 11 22.93 -2.46 -17.84
N PHE A 12 22.61 -3.75 -17.81
CA PHE A 12 21.41 -4.25 -17.13
C PHE A 12 21.44 -4.01 -15.62
N ASP A 13 22.59 -4.17 -14.96
CA ASP A 13 22.75 -3.90 -13.54
C ASP A 13 22.52 -2.42 -13.21
N TYR A 14 23.11 -1.50 -13.98
CA TYR A 14 22.89 -0.06 -13.81
C TYR A 14 21.44 0.35 -14.03
N ILE A 15 20.78 -0.20 -15.06
CA ILE A 15 19.36 0.06 -15.33
C ILE A 15 18.50 -0.45 -14.17
N SER A 16 18.75 -1.68 -13.70
CA SER A 16 18.00 -2.28 -12.60
C SER A 16 18.16 -1.48 -11.31
N LEU A 17 19.38 -1.03 -11.00
CA LEU A 17 19.65 -0.15 -9.87
C LEU A 17 18.90 1.19 -9.98
N ALA A 18 18.95 1.83 -11.15
CA ALA A 18 18.29 3.11 -11.37
C ALA A 18 16.76 3.00 -11.22
N ILE A 19 16.16 1.95 -11.79
CA ILE A 19 14.73 1.65 -11.64
C ILE A 19 14.40 1.42 -10.17
N GLY A 20 15.23 0.65 -9.46
CA GLY A 20 15.01 0.36 -8.04
C GLY A 20 15.04 1.62 -7.18
N ILE A 21 15.99 2.52 -7.41
CA ILE A 21 16.07 3.81 -6.71
C ILE A 21 14.82 4.66 -6.98
N VAL A 22 14.42 4.79 -8.24
CA VAL A 22 13.22 5.56 -8.61
C VAL A 22 11.96 4.97 -7.98
N ALA A 23 11.80 3.65 -7.99
CA ALA A 23 10.67 2.97 -7.39
C ALA A 23 10.61 3.23 -5.87
N VAL A 24 11.73 3.08 -5.16
CA VAL A 24 11.81 3.37 -3.72
C VAL A 24 11.45 4.82 -3.42
N LEU A 25 11.94 5.78 -4.21
CA LEU A 25 11.61 7.20 -4.04
C LEU A 25 10.10 7.47 -4.21
N ILE A 26 9.47 6.89 -5.22
CA ILE A 26 8.02 7.05 -5.46
C ILE A 26 7.22 6.47 -4.29
N ILE A 27 7.59 5.27 -3.83
CA ILE A 27 6.90 4.59 -2.72
C ILE A 27 7.04 5.41 -1.43
N VAL A 28 8.26 5.82 -1.09
CA VAL A 28 8.52 6.63 0.11
C VAL A 28 7.75 7.95 0.06
N TYR A 29 7.74 8.63 -1.10
CA TYR A 29 6.96 9.85 -1.27
C TYR A 29 5.46 9.61 -1.07
N GLY A 30 4.91 8.54 -1.66
CA GLY A 30 3.50 8.16 -1.50
C GLY A 30 3.13 7.87 -0.05
N ILE A 31 3.98 7.12 0.67
CA ILE A 31 3.82 6.85 2.12
C ILE A 31 3.80 8.18 2.90
N LEU A 32 4.74 9.09 2.64
CA LEU A 32 4.82 10.35 3.36
C LEU A 32 3.58 11.22 3.14
N VAL A 33 3.13 11.34 1.89
CA VAL A 33 1.91 12.09 1.55
C VAL A 33 0.68 11.44 2.22
N GLY A 34 0.52 10.12 2.09
CA GLY A 34 -0.60 9.39 2.70
C GLY A 34 -0.61 9.50 4.23
N LEU A 35 0.56 9.47 4.88
CA LEU A 35 0.68 9.67 6.32
C LEU A 35 0.27 11.10 6.73
N ILE A 36 0.68 12.12 5.96
CA ILE A 36 0.30 13.52 6.22
C ILE A 36 -1.21 13.71 6.06
N GLU A 37 -1.80 13.15 5.01
CA GLU A 37 -3.25 13.20 4.77
C GLU A 37 -4.02 12.48 5.88
N PHE A 38 -3.54 11.30 6.30
CA PHE A 38 -4.10 10.55 7.42
C PHE A 38 -4.08 11.37 8.72
N VAL A 39 -2.93 11.92 9.11
CA VAL A 39 -2.81 12.74 10.33
C VAL A 39 -3.72 13.97 10.27
N ARG A 40 -3.80 14.65 9.11
CA ARG A 40 -4.72 15.78 8.92
C ARG A 40 -6.19 15.36 9.03
N ALA A 41 -6.56 14.22 8.46
CA ALA A 41 -7.91 13.68 8.51
C ALA A 41 -8.30 13.33 9.95
N GLU A 42 -7.40 12.68 10.71
CA GLU A 42 -7.62 12.31 12.10
C GLU A 42 -7.74 13.55 12.99
N TRP A 43 -6.88 14.56 12.80
CA TRP A 43 -6.97 15.83 13.53
C TRP A 43 -8.26 16.62 13.23
N LYS A 44 -8.80 16.55 12.01
CA LYS A 44 -10.11 17.13 11.68
C LYS A 44 -11.25 16.32 12.30
N ASN A 45 -11.22 15.00 12.21
CA ASN A 45 -12.26 14.12 12.77
C ASN A 45 -12.33 14.17 14.29
N LEU A 46 -11.19 14.26 14.99
CA LEU A 46 -11.13 14.40 16.44
C LEU A 46 -11.85 15.68 16.94
N ARG A 47 -11.95 16.74 16.14
CA ARG A 47 -12.74 17.94 16.48
C ARG A 47 -14.24 17.75 16.31
N VAL A 48 -14.68 16.84 15.44
CA VAL A 48 -16.11 16.63 15.09
C VAL A 48 -16.76 15.55 15.97
N ILE A 49 -15.98 14.56 16.45
CA ILE A 49 -16.49 13.44 17.27
C ILE A 49 -17.04 13.88 18.64
N ARG A 50 -16.75 15.10 19.12
CA ARG A 50 -17.31 15.61 20.38
C ARG A 50 -18.84 15.81 20.35
N ALA A 51 -19.50 15.70 19.19
CA ALA A 51 -20.90 16.08 19.01
C ALA A 51 -21.89 14.97 18.64
N ARG A 52 -21.52 13.68 18.49
CA ARG A 52 -22.48 12.62 18.14
C ARG A 52 -22.29 11.30 18.89
N SER A 53 -23.44 10.72 19.19
CA SER A 53 -23.68 9.50 19.96
C SER A 53 -22.88 8.29 19.45
N PHE A 54 -22.34 7.52 20.39
CA PHE A 54 -21.57 6.30 20.18
C PHE A 54 -22.44 5.20 19.52
N ASP A 55 -22.25 4.98 18.22
CA ASP A 55 -22.88 3.88 17.47
C ASP A 55 -21.82 2.84 17.07
N PHE A 56 -22.05 1.55 17.34
CA PHE A 56 -21.11 0.46 17.07
C PHE A 56 -20.69 0.38 15.59
N GLN A 57 -21.57 0.81 14.68
CA GLN A 57 -21.30 0.88 13.24
C GLN A 57 -20.13 1.83 12.92
N SER A 58 -20.07 2.97 13.62
CA SER A 58 -19.03 3.99 13.41
C SER A 58 -17.66 3.54 13.94
N ILE A 59 -17.62 2.81 15.06
CA ILE A 59 -16.39 2.21 15.60
C ILE A 59 -15.81 1.19 14.61
N ARG A 60 -16.65 0.32 14.02
CA ARG A 60 -16.20 -0.70 13.06
C ARG A 60 -15.68 -0.09 11.76
N HIS A 61 -16.29 0.99 11.29
CA HIS A 61 -15.80 1.73 10.12
C HIS A 61 -14.43 2.37 10.39
N HIS A 62 -14.26 3.01 11.56
CA HIS A 62 -12.96 3.58 11.95
C HIS A 62 -11.87 2.51 12.05
N ILE A 63 -12.15 1.39 12.71
CA ILE A 63 -11.18 0.28 12.83
C ILE A 63 -10.84 -0.30 11.45
N GLY A 64 -11.85 -0.53 10.60
CA GLY A 64 -11.64 -1.05 9.24
C GLY A 64 -10.78 -0.11 8.38
N PHE A 65 -11.03 1.20 8.46
CA PHE A 65 -10.22 2.21 7.77
C PHE A 65 -8.75 2.20 8.22
N HIS A 66 -8.50 2.17 9.53
CA HIS A 66 -7.15 2.13 10.09
C HIS A 66 -6.39 0.85 9.74
N LEU A 67 -7.07 -0.31 9.76
CA LEU A 67 -6.48 -1.59 9.34
C LEU A 67 -6.13 -1.59 7.85
N LEU A 68 -6.99 -1.04 7.01
CA LEU A 68 -6.73 -0.96 5.57
C LEU A 68 -5.53 -0.05 5.30
N LEU A 69 -5.46 1.12 5.95
CA LEU A 69 -4.30 2.01 5.83
C LEU A 69 -3.00 1.36 6.31
N GLY A 70 -3.03 0.64 7.44
CA GLY A 70 -1.88 -0.12 7.93
C GLY A 70 -1.41 -1.19 6.94
N LEU A 71 -2.34 -1.83 6.24
CA LEU A 71 -2.05 -2.82 5.21
C LEU A 71 -1.38 -2.19 3.98
N GLU A 72 -1.82 -1.00 3.54
CA GLU A 72 -1.16 -0.23 2.48
C GLU A 72 0.32 0.03 2.78
N PHE A 73 0.63 0.39 4.03
CA PHE A 73 2.01 0.63 4.46
C PHE A 73 2.85 -0.65 4.51
N LEU A 74 2.28 -1.77 4.98
CA LEU A 74 2.95 -3.07 4.99
C LEU A 74 3.34 -3.51 3.59
N ILE A 75 2.44 -3.37 2.62
CA ILE A 75 2.71 -3.69 1.21
C ILE A 75 3.85 -2.83 0.66
N ALA A 76 3.83 -1.53 0.95
CA ALA A 76 4.87 -0.63 0.50
C ALA A 76 6.25 -1.04 1.03
N ALA A 77 6.32 -1.51 2.29
CA ALA A 77 7.55 -2.06 2.87
C ALA A 77 8.00 -3.35 2.17
N ASP A 78 7.08 -4.25 1.82
CA ASP A 78 7.38 -5.48 1.10
C ASP A 78 7.87 -5.22 -0.33
N VAL A 79 7.24 -4.27 -1.04
CA VAL A 79 7.70 -3.83 -2.37
C VAL A 79 9.12 -3.27 -2.29
N ILE A 80 9.42 -2.39 -1.32
CA ILE A 80 10.79 -1.85 -1.13
C ILE A 80 11.80 -2.98 -0.90
N ARG A 81 11.46 -3.97 -0.06
CA ARG A 81 12.34 -5.11 0.21
C ARG A 81 12.66 -5.89 -1.07
N THR A 82 11.66 -6.23 -1.87
CA THR A 82 11.85 -7.00 -3.12
C THR A 82 12.64 -6.23 -4.18
N VAL A 83 12.49 -4.90 -4.25
CA VAL A 83 13.25 -4.05 -5.18
C VAL A 83 14.75 -4.05 -4.86
N ILE A 84 15.12 -4.16 -3.58
CA ILE A 84 16.53 -4.17 -3.15
C ILE A 84 17.16 -5.54 -3.40
N ARG A 85 16.38 -6.63 -3.36
CA ARG A 85 16.86 -8.01 -3.59
C ARG A 85 15.88 -8.80 -4.47
N PRO A 86 15.95 -8.63 -5.81
CA PRO A 86 15.04 -9.35 -6.69
C PRO A 86 15.40 -10.85 -6.71
N SER A 87 14.66 -11.66 -5.95
CA SER A 87 14.67 -13.12 -6.05
C SER A 87 13.31 -13.66 -6.49
N LEU A 88 13.28 -14.78 -7.21
CA LEU A 88 12.02 -15.39 -7.68
C LEU A 88 11.10 -15.78 -6.51
N GLU A 89 11.69 -16.19 -5.38
CA GLU A 89 10.96 -16.50 -4.15
C GLU A 89 10.32 -15.23 -3.56
N GLU A 90 11.09 -14.13 -3.48
CA GLU A 90 10.57 -12.83 -3.01
C GLU A 90 9.47 -12.27 -3.93
N LEU A 91 9.62 -12.42 -5.24
CA LEU A 91 8.59 -12.06 -6.22
C LEU A 91 7.30 -12.89 -6.05
N ALA A 92 7.42 -14.19 -5.74
CA ALA A 92 6.26 -15.05 -5.49
C ALA A 92 5.53 -14.65 -4.20
N VAL A 93 6.25 -14.34 -3.13
CA VAL A 93 5.67 -13.83 -1.87
C VAL A 93 4.95 -12.51 -2.11
N LEU A 94 5.58 -11.56 -2.82
CA LEU A 94 4.97 -10.29 -3.17
C LEU A 94 3.68 -10.48 -3.99
N GLY A 95 3.70 -11.38 -4.98
CA GLY A 95 2.52 -11.72 -5.77
C GLY A 95 1.37 -12.25 -4.92
N GLY A 96 1.68 -13.10 -3.93
CA GLY A 96 0.70 -13.59 -2.95
C GLY A 96 0.09 -12.46 -2.10
N ILE A 97 0.91 -11.54 -1.61
CA ILE A 97 0.47 -10.40 -0.79
C ILE A 97 -0.47 -9.49 -1.61
N VAL A 98 -0.10 -9.16 -2.85
CA VAL A 98 -0.92 -8.33 -3.76
C VAL A 98 -2.27 -9.01 -4.06
N ALA A 99 -2.26 -10.34 -4.28
CA ALA A 99 -3.49 -11.10 -4.51
C ALA A 99 -4.42 -11.07 -3.30
N ILE A 100 -3.91 -11.36 -2.10
CA ILE A 100 -4.69 -11.33 -0.84
C ILE A 100 -5.29 -9.95 -0.62
N ARG A 101 -4.51 -8.88 -0.81
CA ARG A 101 -5.00 -7.51 -0.66
C ARG A 101 -6.10 -7.17 -1.66
N THR A 102 -5.95 -7.59 -2.92
CA THR A 102 -6.97 -7.35 -3.95
C THR A 102 -8.28 -8.02 -3.56
N VAL A 103 -8.23 -9.25 -3.07
CA VAL A 103 -9.38 -9.99 -2.58
C VAL A 103 -10.03 -9.25 -1.39
N ILE A 104 -9.26 -8.92 -0.34
CA ILE A 104 -9.78 -8.22 0.85
C ILE A 104 -10.39 -6.86 0.48
N SER A 105 -9.69 -6.06 -0.32
CA SER A 105 -10.16 -4.73 -0.75
C SER A 105 -11.43 -4.83 -1.59
N TYR A 106 -11.54 -5.84 -2.45
CA TYR A 106 -12.74 -6.10 -3.23
C TYR A 106 -13.92 -6.47 -2.33
N PHE A 107 -13.74 -7.37 -1.37
CA PHE A 107 -14.78 -7.76 -0.42
C PHE A 107 -15.23 -6.58 0.45
N LEU A 108 -14.30 -5.80 0.98
CA LEU A 108 -14.63 -4.63 1.81
C LEU A 108 -15.34 -3.54 1.00
N GLY A 109 -14.88 -3.26 -0.22
CA GLY A 109 -15.55 -2.33 -1.13
C GLY A 109 -16.97 -2.78 -1.49
N ARG A 110 -17.20 -4.08 -1.66
CA ARG A 110 -18.55 -4.62 -1.86
C ARG A 110 -19.42 -4.50 -0.62
N GLU A 111 -18.92 -4.83 0.57
CA GLU A 111 -19.68 -4.68 1.81
C GLU A 111 -20.10 -3.21 2.02
N LEU A 112 -19.18 -2.26 1.83
CA LEU A 112 -19.46 -0.83 1.96
C LEU A 112 -20.48 -0.34 0.92
N GLY A 113 -20.35 -0.74 -0.36
CA GLY A 113 -21.32 -0.39 -1.41
C GLY A 113 -22.72 -0.97 -1.17
N GLN A 114 -22.82 -2.06 -0.43
CA GLN A 114 -24.08 -2.70 -0.08
C GLN A 114 -24.81 -1.98 1.08
N TYR A 115 -24.11 -1.17 1.87
CA TYR A 115 -24.72 -0.31 2.89
C TYR A 115 -25.33 0.98 2.32
N ASP A 116 -24.78 1.54 1.23
CA ASP A 116 -25.33 2.77 0.61
C ASP A 116 -26.63 2.50 -0.18
N SER A 117 -26.85 1.28 -0.65
CA SER A 117 -28.06 0.92 -1.42
C SER A 117 -29.32 0.75 -0.55
N ARG A 118 -29.24 0.98 0.76
CA ARG A 118 -30.40 0.96 1.69
C ARG A 118 -30.86 2.35 2.16
N ARG A 119 -30.27 3.42 1.63
CA ARG A 119 -30.69 4.81 1.87
C ARG A 119 -31.29 5.52 0.64
N GLY A 120 -31.58 4.77 -0.43
CA GLY A 120 -32.43 5.22 -1.53
C GLY A 120 -33.87 4.78 -1.32
#